data_AF-A0A8H4MDH0-F1
#
_entry.id   AF-A0A8H4MDH0-F1
#
_cell.length_a   1.000
_cell.length_b   1.000
_cell.length_c   1.000
_cell.angle_alpha   90.00
_cell.angle_beta   90.00
_cell.angle_gamma   90.00
#
_symmetry.space_group_name_H-M   'P 1'
#
loop_
_entity.id
_entity.type
_entity.pdbx_description
1 polymer ?
#
loop_
_entity_poly.entity_id
_entity_poly.type
_entity_poly.pdbx_seq_one_letter_code
_entity_poly.pdbx_strand_id
1 'polypeptide(L)'
;MDKTTVRPWDPTAPSLLWAHQIRRENIHLVNQLDSTRADLAGAISTINELKQQLNELRGHAQAADTSHDACDRKLKDIAGGMETRLEGISGRIDAVERESGRLRERLDGIERGCTERTGLDEMGKTIQRQVLDDVRVWFTREKEVLQGRVGGPEGGDSTGVKQASPDPEPDIVPDSMRLDESAPFARKDSLRTLTETTWGSACHSQQSSNQIDLHLEKERIAEPDSATLPQIRQGGRDLGEYLSSVEEMRAQLPPRKREGEIVESFVRRLDDAGTRGRVEGEMDRVGWSWDTLAKIVRNEIEQQHRHAVELKRAANGGVEERVQAIQTPGEVHMSRPRKKQRRFIPIVPADEDDLIE
;
A
#
# COMPACT_ATOMS: atom_id res chain seq x y z
N MET A 1 29.07 -109.98 -32.82
CA MET A 1 30.36 -109.31 -32.59
C MET A 1 30.43 -108.16 -33.57
N ASP A 2 29.95 -107.01 -33.14
CA ASP A 2 29.76 -105.85 -34.00
C ASP A 2 31.06 -105.07 -34.08
N LYS A 3 31.59 -104.99 -35.31
CA LYS A 3 32.85 -104.33 -35.62
C LYS A 3 32.64 -102.82 -35.53
N THR A 4 33.23 -102.19 -34.53
CA THR A 4 33.37 -100.74 -34.43
C THR A 4 34.23 -100.23 -35.58
N THR A 5 33.58 -99.75 -36.64
CA THR A 5 34.24 -99.00 -37.71
C THR A 5 34.75 -97.68 -37.15
N VAL A 6 36.06 -97.61 -36.91
CA VAL A 6 36.78 -96.39 -36.55
C VAL A 6 36.60 -95.37 -37.67
N ARG A 7 35.96 -94.24 -37.33
CA ARG A 7 35.70 -93.14 -38.26
C ARG A 7 37.05 -92.52 -38.68
N PRO A 8 37.35 -92.39 -39.99
CA PRO A 8 38.59 -91.77 -40.44
C PRO A 8 38.59 -90.27 -40.07
N TRP A 9 39.72 -89.80 -39.54
CA TRP A 9 39.94 -88.40 -39.16
C TRP A 9 39.92 -87.51 -40.40
N ASP A 10 39.01 -86.55 -40.44
CA ASP A 10 38.89 -85.59 -41.54
C ASP A 10 39.83 -84.39 -41.28
N PRO A 11 40.88 -84.18 -42.09
CA PRO A 11 41.83 -83.08 -41.92
C PRO A 11 41.20 -81.69 -42.10
N THR A 12 39.99 -81.59 -42.64
CA THR A 12 39.28 -80.31 -42.81
C THR A 12 38.40 -79.93 -41.61
N ALA A 13 38.10 -80.87 -40.71
CA ALA A 13 37.28 -80.62 -39.52
C ALA A 13 37.85 -79.53 -38.57
N PRO A 14 39.18 -79.42 -38.35
CA PRO A 14 39.75 -78.31 -37.59
C PRO A 14 39.46 -76.96 -38.25
N SER A 15 39.59 -76.85 -39.58
CA SER A 15 39.39 -75.59 -40.31
C SER A 15 37.95 -75.08 -40.25
N LEU A 16 36.96 -75.99 -40.22
CA LEU A 16 35.54 -75.63 -40.06
C LEU A 16 35.23 -75.10 -38.67
N LEU A 17 35.83 -75.68 -37.62
CA LEU A 17 35.68 -75.18 -36.25
C LEU A 17 36.27 -73.77 -36.10
N TRP A 18 37.45 -73.53 -36.69
CA TRP A 18 38.06 -72.20 -36.73
C TRP A 18 37.20 -71.19 -37.50
N ALA A 19 36.70 -71.54 -38.69
CA ALA A 19 35.83 -70.67 -39.46
C ALA A 19 34.54 -70.31 -38.70
N HIS A 20 33.96 -71.28 -38.00
CA HIS A 20 32.77 -71.04 -37.18
C HIS A 20 33.06 -70.17 -35.95
N GLN A 21 34.21 -70.36 -35.28
CA GLN A 21 34.63 -69.51 -34.16
C GLN A 21 34.84 -68.06 -34.62
N ILE A 22 35.55 -67.84 -35.73
CA ILE A 22 35.74 -66.51 -36.34
C ILE A 22 34.40 -65.86 -36.66
N ARG A 23 33.44 -66.63 -37.18
CA ARG A 23 32.10 -66.10 -37.46
C ARG A 23 31.37 -65.64 -36.19
N ARG A 24 31.47 -66.39 -35.09
CA ARG A 24 30.87 -66.01 -33.80
C ARG A 24 31.51 -64.75 -33.24
N GLU A 25 32.84 -64.66 -33.27
CA GLU A 25 33.57 -63.46 -32.83
C GLU A 25 33.21 -62.25 -33.68
N ASN A 26 33.14 -62.39 -35.01
CA ASN A 26 32.70 -61.31 -35.90
C ASN A 26 31.27 -60.85 -35.58
N ILE A 27 30.32 -61.76 -35.35
CA ILE A 27 28.95 -61.39 -34.94
C ILE A 27 28.98 -60.63 -33.62
N HIS A 28 29.78 -61.09 -32.65
CA HIS A 28 29.90 -60.42 -31.36
C HIS A 28 30.47 -59.02 -31.49
N LEU A 29 31.55 -58.83 -32.26
CA LEU A 29 32.15 -57.53 -32.53
C LEU A 29 31.21 -56.58 -33.27
N VAL A 30 30.47 -57.09 -34.26
CA VAL A 30 29.45 -56.30 -34.97
C VAL A 30 28.35 -55.85 -34.01
N ASN A 31 27.85 -56.74 -33.14
CA ASN A 31 26.85 -56.37 -32.15
C ASN A 31 27.37 -55.31 -31.16
N GLN A 32 28.63 -55.44 -30.73
CA GLN A 32 29.27 -54.40 -29.89
C GLN A 32 29.38 -53.08 -30.64
N LEU A 33 29.80 -53.09 -31.90
CA LEU A 33 29.90 -51.90 -32.73
C LEU A 33 28.53 -51.23 -32.89
N ASP A 34 27.49 -52.00 -33.21
CA ASP A 34 26.12 -51.48 -33.35
C ASP A 34 25.59 -50.90 -32.02
N SER A 35 25.89 -51.54 -30.88
CA SER A 35 25.58 -50.99 -29.55
C SER A 35 26.27 -49.64 -29.33
N THR A 36 27.59 -49.56 -29.56
CA THR A 36 28.32 -48.30 -29.38
C THR A 36 27.84 -47.21 -30.34
N ARG A 37 27.41 -47.58 -31.54
CA ARG A 37 26.84 -46.65 -32.52
C ARG A 37 25.47 -46.14 -32.07
N ALA A 38 24.63 -47.01 -31.51
CA ALA A 38 23.35 -46.60 -30.94
C ALA A 38 23.55 -45.65 -29.75
N ASP A 39 24.50 -45.95 -28.86
CA ASP A 39 24.85 -45.09 -27.72
C ASP A 39 25.37 -43.72 -28.19
N LEU A 40 26.23 -43.69 -29.21
CA LEU A 40 26.74 -42.46 -29.79
C LEU A 40 25.63 -41.64 -30.47
N ALA A 41 24.69 -42.28 -31.18
CA ALA A 41 23.52 -41.60 -31.74
C ALA A 41 22.61 -41.02 -30.64
N GLY A 42 22.45 -41.75 -29.52
CA GLY A 42 21.76 -41.28 -28.33
C GLY A 42 22.45 -40.04 -27.73
N ALA A 43 23.77 -40.11 -27.54
CA ALA A 43 24.56 -38.98 -27.02
C ALA A 43 24.52 -37.76 -27.94
N ILE A 44 24.53 -37.94 -29.26
CA ILE A 44 24.37 -36.82 -30.21
C ILE A 44 22.98 -36.18 -30.07
N SER A 45 21.95 -37.01 -29.89
CA SER A 45 20.57 -36.51 -29.71
C SER A 45 20.44 -35.70 -28.42
N THR A 46 21.03 -36.15 -27.30
CA THR A 46 21.02 -35.39 -26.04
C THR A 46 21.85 -34.12 -26.13
N ILE A 47 22.98 -34.12 -26.84
CA ILE A 47 23.78 -32.92 -27.09
C ILE A 47 22.98 -31.88 -27.90
N ASN A 48 22.24 -32.33 -28.92
CA ASN A 48 21.42 -31.43 -29.72
C ASN A 48 20.25 -30.84 -28.92
N GLU A 49 19.61 -31.64 -28.08
CA GLU A 49 18.57 -31.18 -27.14
C GLU A 49 19.12 -30.14 -26.17
N LEU A 50 20.27 -30.40 -25.53
CA LEU A 50 20.90 -29.44 -24.62
C LEU A 50 21.31 -28.15 -25.33
N LYS A 51 21.77 -28.22 -26.58
CA LYS A 51 22.07 -27.04 -27.39
C LYS A 51 20.81 -26.22 -27.68
N GLN A 52 19.69 -26.88 -27.97
CA GLN A 52 18.41 -26.20 -28.17
C GLN A 52 17.99 -25.48 -26.88
N GLN A 53 18.00 -26.17 -25.75
CA GLN A 53 17.66 -25.59 -24.45
C GLN A 53 18.57 -24.41 -24.07
N LEU A 54 19.88 -24.49 -24.36
CA LEU A 54 20.81 -23.39 -24.14
C LEU A 54 20.48 -22.17 -25.01
N ASN A 55 20.08 -22.38 -26.26
CA ASN A 55 19.67 -21.28 -27.15
C ASN A 55 18.34 -20.65 -26.69
N GLU A 56 17.40 -21.45 -26.21
CA GLU A 56 16.13 -20.96 -25.63
C GLU A 56 16.38 -20.14 -24.36
N LEU A 57 17.22 -20.63 -23.44
CA LEU A 57 17.62 -19.89 -22.24
C LEU A 57 18.36 -18.60 -22.58
N ARG A 58 19.23 -18.62 -23.60
CA ARG A 58 19.86 -17.39 -24.10
C ARG A 58 18.83 -16.40 -24.64
N GLY A 59 17.82 -16.87 -25.36
CA GLY A 59 16.71 -16.05 -25.83
C GLY A 59 15.91 -15.43 -24.68
N HIS A 60 15.59 -16.22 -23.65
CA HIS A 60 14.93 -15.73 -22.43
C HIS A 60 15.77 -14.70 -21.68
N ALA A 61 17.08 -14.90 -21.57
CA ALA A 61 17.99 -13.94 -20.95
C ALA A 61 18.00 -12.60 -21.71
N GLN A 62 18.14 -12.64 -23.04
CA GLN A 62 18.08 -11.44 -23.87
C GLN A 62 16.73 -10.73 -23.78
N ALA A 63 15.63 -11.47 -23.77
CA ALA A 63 14.29 -10.89 -23.59
C ALA A 63 14.16 -10.22 -22.20
N ALA A 64 14.66 -10.86 -21.14
CA ALA A 64 14.69 -10.29 -19.80
C ALA A 64 15.51 -8.99 -19.77
N ASP A 65 16.71 -8.98 -20.36
CA ASP A 65 17.57 -7.79 -20.45
C ASP A 65 16.86 -6.63 -21.16
N THR A 66 16.22 -6.88 -22.31
CA THR A 66 15.47 -5.83 -23.02
C THR A 66 14.29 -5.29 -22.21
N SER A 67 13.65 -6.15 -21.40
CA SER A 67 12.56 -5.75 -20.52
C SER A 67 13.05 -4.92 -19.32
N HIS A 68 14.22 -5.26 -18.76
CA HIS A 68 14.89 -4.48 -17.72
C HIS A 68 15.28 -3.10 -18.25
N ASP A 69 15.91 -3.02 -19.42
CA ASP A 69 16.25 -1.74 -20.07
C ASP A 69 15.01 -0.88 -20.35
N ALA A 70 13.87 -1.50 -20.66
CA ALA A 70 12.61 -0.79 -20.83
C ALA A 70 12.04 -0.28 -19.50
N CYS A 71 12.16 -1.07 -18.43
CA CYS A 71 11.77 -0.65 -17.08
C CYS A 71 12.63 0.51 -16.58
N ASP A 72 13.94 0.42 -16.76
CA ASP A 72 14.90 1.46 -16.34
C ASP A 72 14.65 2.79 -17.06
N ARG A 73 14.28 2.75 -18.35
CA ARG A 73 13.85 3.95 -19.09
C ARG A 73 12.59 4.56 -18.48
N LYS A 74 11.56 3.75 -18.19
CA LYS A 74 10.33 4.23 -17.54
C LYS A 74 10.61 4.83 -16.16
N LEU A 75 11.52 4.22 -15.38
CA LEU A 75 11.92 4.74 -14.08
C LEU A 75 12.63 6.08 -14.20
N LYS A 76 13.55 6.24 -15.18
CA LYS A 76 14.21 7.51 -15.47
C LYS A 76 13.21 8.58 -15.91
N ASP A 77 12.25 8.24 -16.76
CA ASP A 77 11.20 9.18 -17.20
C ASP A 77 10.32 9.64 -16.04
N ILE A 78 9.91 8.71 -15.16
CA ILE A 78 9.14 9.04 -13.95
C ILE A 78 9.96 9.93 -13.01
N ALA A 79 11.25 9.60 -12.79
CA ALA A 79 12.13 10.39 -11.95
C ALA A 79 12.29 11.82 -12.46
N GLY A 80 12.57 12.00 -13.76
CA GLY A 80 12.65 13.32 -14.39
C GLY A 80 11.31 14.08 -14.35
N GLY A 81 10.19 13.38 -14.53
CA GLY A 81 8.85 13.96 -14.37
C GLY A 81 8.56 14.41 -12.92
N MET A 82 9.07 13.71 -11.92
CA MET A 82 8.95 14.13 -10.52
C MET A 82 9.86 15.32 -10.22
N GLU A 83 11.10 15.31 -10.70
CA GLU A 83 12.07 16.40 -10.52
C GLU A 83 11.54 17.71 -11.09
N THR A 84 11.06 17.70 -12.34
CA THR A 84 10.44 18.88 -12.97
C THR A 84 9.22 19.40 -12.21
N ARG A 85 8.38 18.51 -11.66
CA ARG A 85 7.24 18.92 -10.82
C ARG A 85 7.67 19.51 -9.48
N LEU A 86 8.69 18.93 -8.84
CA LEU A 86 9.25 19.44 -7.59
C LEU A 86 9.88 20.81 -7.79
N GLU A 87 10.64 20.99 -8.87
CA GLU A 87 11.22 22.30 -9.22
C GLU A 87 10.13 23.33 -9.49
N GLY A 88 9.06 22.95 -10.20
CA GLY A 88 7.88 23.81 -10.38
C GLY A 88 7.15 24.18 -9.08
N ILE A 89 7.06 23.25 -8.12
CA ILE A 89 6.49 23.52 -6.79
C ILE A 89 7.40 24.44 -5.99
N SER A 90 8.72 24.19 -5.99
CA SER A 90 9.72 25.02 -5.31
C SER A 90 9.64 26.47 -5.82
N GLY A 91 9.62 26.68 -7.13
CA GLY A 91 9.51 28.02 -7.70
C GLY A 91 8.20 28.75 -7.32
N ARG A 92 7.10 28.01 -7.13
CA ARG A 92 5.84 28.58 -6.62
C ARG A 92 5.93 28.95 -5.14
N ILE A 93 6.60 28.12 -4.33
CA ILE A 93 6.86 28.42 -2.91
C ILE A 93 7.70 29.69 -2.80
N ASP A 94 8.80 29.79 -3.55
CA ASP A 94 9.67 30.98 -3.57
C ASP A 94 8.88 32.25 -3.98
N ALA A 95 7.92 32.12 -4.89
CA ALA A 95 7.06 33.22 -5.28
C ALA A 95 6.12 33.68 -4.15
N VAL A 96 5.52 32.72 -3.45
CA VAL A 96 4.64 32.98 -2.30
C VAL A 96 5.42 33.58 -1.13
N GLU A 97 6.63 33.08 -0.87
CA GLU A 97 7.51 33.61 0.17
C GLU A 97 7.91 35.07 -0.11
N ARG A 98 8.27 35.38 -1.35
CA ARG A 98 8.54 36.77 -1.77
C ARG A 98 7.33 37.68 -1.62
N GLU A 99 6.14 37.23 -2.01
CA GLU A 99 4.91 38.02 -1.84
C GLU A 99 4.57 38.23 -0.35
N SER A 100 4.72 37.19 0.46
CA SER A 100 4.51 37.25 1.91
C SER A 100 5.47 38.23 2.59
N GLY A 101 6.75 38.24 2.17
CA GLY A 101 7.74 39.23 2.61
C GLY A 101 7.29 40.66 2.26
N ARG A 102 6.87 40.89 1.02
CA ARG A 102 6.36 42.20 0.57
C ARG A 102 5.11 42.64 1.32
N LEU A 103 4.19 41.72 1.63
CA LEU A 103 3.00 42.02 2.42
C LEU A 103 3.35 42.39 3.86
N ARG A 104 4.31 41.71 4.47
CA ARG A 104 4.83 42.04 5.79
C ARG A 104 5.43 43.44 5.82
N GLU A 105 6.29 43.79 4.86
CA GLU A 105 6.87 45.14 4.76
C GLU A 105 5.79 46.23 4.63
N ARG A 106 4.73 45.97 3.87
CA ARG A 106 3.59 46.88 3.74
C ARG A 106 2.82 47.02 5.06
N LEU A 107 2.61 45.92 5.77
CA LEU A 107 1.93 45.91 7.07
C LEU A 107 2.74 46.71 8.10
N ASP A 108 4.05 46.46 8.18
CA ASP A 108 4.95 47.19 9.09
C ASP A 108 4.96 48.70 8.76
N GLY A 109 4.89 49.06 7.48
CA GLY A 109 4.77 50.46 7.05
C GLY A 109 3.46 51.12 7.49
N ILE A 110 2.34 50.40 7.40
CA ILE A 110 1.03 50.88 7.86
C ILE A 110 1.03 51.02 9.39
N GLU A 111 1.57 50.04 10.11
CA GLU A 111 1.65 50.05 11.57
C GLU A 111 2.44 51.27 12.07
N ARG A 112 3.61 51.55 11.47
CA ARG A 112 4.39 52.77 11.77
C ARG A 112 3.62 54.05 11.47
N GLY A 113 2.95 54.12 10.32
CA GLY A 113 2.13 55.29 9.98
C GLY A 113 0.96 55.51 10.94
N CYS A 114 0.37 54.43 11.47
CA CYS A 114 -0.67 54.50 12.49
C CYS A 114 -0.12 54.97 13.83
N THR A 115 1.02 54.45 14.29
CA THR A 115 1.61 54.90 15.57
C THR A 115 2.04 56.37 15.53
N GLU A 116 2.58 56.85 14.40
CA GLU A 116 2.90 58.26 14.19
C GLU A 116 1.65 59.14 14.25
N ARG A 117 0.56 58.75 13.58
CA ARG A 117 -0.71 59.50 13.62
C ARG A 117 -1.33 59.54 15.02
N THR A 118 -1.30 58.42 15.73
CA THR A 118 -1.78 58.36 17.12
C THR A 118 -0.93 59.26 18.03
N GLY A 119 0.40 59.26 17.86
CA GLY A 119 1.29 60.16 18.61
C GLY A 119 1.04 61.63 18.33
N LEU A 120 0.76 62.00 17.07
CA LEU A 120 0.38 63.38 16.70
C LEU A 120 -0.99 63.77 17.28
N ASP A 121 -1.96 62.86 17.28
CA ASP A 121 -3.28 63.08 17.89
C ASP A 121 -3.18 63.27 19.41
N GLU A 122 -2.37 62.45 20.10
CA GLU A 122 -2.07 62.62 21.52
C GLU A 122 -1.39 63.96 21.81
N MET A 123 -0.42 64.37 20.98
CA MET A 123 0.22 65.67 21.07
C MET A 123 -0.77 66.83 20.82
N GLY A 124 -1.70 66.66 19.88
CA GLY A 124 -2.78 67.62 19.66
C GLY A 124 -3.66 67.77 20.90
N LYS A 125 -4.03 66.65 21.54
CA LYS A 125 -4.80 66.63 22.78
C LYS A 125 -4.06 67.23 23.96
N THR A 126 -2.73 67.11 24.04
CA THR A 126 -1.93 67.76 25.12
C THR A 126 -1.85 69.26 24.90
N ILE A 127 -1.59 69.72 23.68
CA ILE A 127 -1.59 71.16 23.34
C ILE A 127 -2.97 71.76 23.63
N GLN A 128 -4.06 71.09 23.23
CA GLN A 128 -5.41 71.56 23.50
C GLN A 128 -5.69 71.69 25.01
N ARG A 129 -5.28 70.70 25.82
CA ARG A 129 -5.39 70.76 27.28
C ARG A 129 -4.59 71.93 27.86
N GLN A 130 -3.35 72.11 27.41
CA GLN A 130 -2.49 73.19 27.88
C GLN A 130 -3.06 74.57 27.56
N VAL A 131 -3.57 74.78 26.33
CA VAL A 131 -4.24 76.03 25.95
C VAL A 131 -5.49 76.28 26.80
N LEU A 132 -6.30 75.24 27.08
CA LEU A 132 -7.48 75.37 27.93
C LEU A 132 -7.11 75.74 29.39
N ASP A 133 -6.03 75.16 29.92
CA ASP A 133 -5.54 75.49 31.26
C ASP A 133 -4.98 76.93 31.30
N ASP A 134 -4.20 77.35 30.30
CA ASP A 134 -3.71 78.73 30.19
C ASP A 134 -4.84 79.75 30.12
N VAL A 135 -5.88 79.47 29.33
CA VAL A 135 -7.09 80.30 29.24
C VAL A 135 -7.80 80.35 30.60
N ARG A 136 -7.91 79.22 31.31
CA ARG A 136 -8.53 79.17 32.64
C ARG A 136 -7.75 80.00 33.66
N VAL A 137 -6.42 79.91 33.66
CA VAL A 137 -5.52 80.71 34.52
C VAL A 137 -5.67 82.20 34.22
N TRP A 138 -5.72 82.57 32.94
CA TRP A 138 -5.91 83.95 32.51
C TRP A 138 -7.25 84.51 33.01
N PHE A 139 -8.35 83.76 32.85
CA PHE A 139 -9.66 84.15 33.38
C PHE A 139 -9.68 84.26 34.90
N THR A 140 -9.02 83.37 35.66
CA THR A 140 -8.94 83.50 37.13
C THR A 140 -8.19 84.76 37.53
N ARG A 141 -7.07 85.06 36.86
CA ARG A 141 -6.27 86.26 37.13
C ARG A 141 -7.03 87.53 36.76
N GLU A 142 -7.75 87.55 35.65
CA GLU A 142 -8.56 88.71 35.26
C GLU A 142 -9.78 88.87 36.17
N LYS A 143 -10.41 87.77 36.59
CA LYS A 143 -11.47 87.80 37.61
C LYS A 143 -10.97 88.34 38.95
N GLU A 144 -9.76 87.98 39.38
CA GLU A 144 -9.13 88.54 40.59
C GLU A 144 -8.84 90.04 40.44
N VAL A 145 -8.38 90.48 39.27
CA VAL A 145 -8.19 91.92 38.96
C VAL A 145 -9.53 92.67 38.99
N LEU A 146 -10.63 92.04 38.57
CA LEU A 146 -11.98 92.62 38.62
C LEU A 146 -12.66 92.50 40.00
N GLN A 147 -12.37 91.46 40.78
CA GLN A 147 -12.90 91.26 42.14
C GLN A 147 -12.13 92.03 43.22
N GLY A 148 -10.95 92.57 42.91
CA GLY A 148 -10.20 93.47 43.79
C GLY A 148 -10.86 94.81 44.12
N ARG A 149 -12.14 95.02 43.75
CA ARG A 149 -12.88 96.27 44.04
C ARG A 149 -14.35 96.08 44.42
N VAL A 150 -14.74 95.04 45.16
CA VAL A 150 -15.95 95.12 46.01
C VAL A 150 -15.70 94.29 47.27
N GLY A 151 -15.37 94.98 48.36
CA GLY A 151 -15.47 94.41 49.70
C GLY A 151 -16.93 94.30 50.13
N GLY A 152 -17.23 93.31 50.97
CA GLY A 152 -18.52 93.22 51.66
C GLY A 152 -18.82 91.82 52.17
N PRO A 153 -18.72 91.58 53.50
CA PRO A 153 -19.14 90.34 54.14
C PRO A 153 -20.56 90.48 54.71
N GLU A 154 -21.41 89.49 54.51
CA GLU A 154 -22.61 89.15 55.30
C GLU A 154 -23.27 87.99 54.54
N GLY A 155 -23.52 86.81 55.11
CA GLY A 155 -24.31 86.59 56.31
C GLY A 155 -25.65 86.00 55.85
N GLY A 156 -26.06 84.86 56.40
CA GLY A 156 -27.45 84.40 56.26
C GLY A 156 -27.63 82.90 56.04
N ASP A 157 -28.04 82.25 57.12
CA ASP A 157 -28.64 80.93 57.20
C ASP A 157 -29.90 80.76 56.33
N SER A 158 -30.35 79.50 56.31
CA SER A 158 -31.75 79.06 56.42
C SER A 158 -32.36 78.33 55.21
N THR A 159 -32.41 77.01 55.38
CA THR A 159 -33.62 76.14 55.32
C THR A 159 -34.52 76.16 54.09
N GLY A 160 -34.61 75.01 53.43
CA GLY A 160 -35.84 74.19 53.47
C GLY A 160 -36.79 74.19 52.26
N VAL A 161 -37.03 72.96 51.75
CA VAL A 161 -38.32 72.40 51.28
C VAL A 161 -38.69 72.46 49.77
N LYS A 162 -38.54 71.27 49.14
CA LYS A 162 -39.43 70.44 48.27
C LYS A 162 -40.22 71.01 47.05
N GLN A 163 -40.16 70.15 45.99
CA GLN A 163 -41.17 69.80 44.95
C GLN A 163 -41.51 70.87 43.89
N ALA A 164 -41.68 70.60 42.59
CA ALA A 164 -41.92 69.39 41.81
C ALA A 164 -41.47 69.57 40.33
N SER A 165 -41.31 68.46 39.60
CA SER A 165 -41.09 68.36 38.14
C SER A 165 -42.26 68.94 37.29
N PRO A 166 -42.13 69.13 35.95
CA PRO A 166 -41.91 68.04 34.97
C PRO A 166 -40.87 68.30 33.84
N ASP A 167 -40.35 67.17 33.35
CA ASP A 167 -39.64 66.87 32.07
C ASP A 167 -40.22 67.51 30.77
N PRO A 168 -39.60 67.37 29.56
CA PRO A 168 -38.37 66.62 29.21
C PRO A 168 -37.33 67.32 28.27
N GLU A 169 -36.08 66.82 28.33
CA GLU A 169 -35.12 66.43 27.27
C GLU A 169 -35.27 66.87 25.78
N PRO A 170 -34.16 67.00 25.01
CA PRO A 170 -33.41 65.81 24.59
C PRO A 170 -31.87 65.89 24.66
N ASP A 171 -31.33 64.80 25.19
CA ASP A 171 -29.94 64.40 25.20
C ASP A 171 -29.63 63.65 23.89
N ILE A 172 -28.60 64.11 23.17
CA ILE A 172 -28.16 63.55 21.89
C ILE A 172 -26.88 62.77 22.18
N VAL A 173 -27.01 61.45 22.20
CA VAL A 173 -25.89 60.49 22.21
C VAL A 173 -26.23 59.35 21.21
N PRO A 174 -25.26 58.55 20.73
CA PRO A 174 -24.89 58.52 19.32
C PRO A 174 -25.33 57.22 18.63
N ASP A 175 -25.42 57.29 17.30
CA ASP A 175 -25.80 56.21 16.40
C ASP A 175 -24.98 54.93 16.57
N SER A 176 -25.71 53.82 16.73
CA SER A 176 -25.21 52.46 16.56
C SER A 176 -25.27 52.06 15.08
N MET A 177 -24.11 51.78 14.46
CA MET A 177 -24.07 50.96 13.25
C MET A 177 -24.12 49.47 13.63
N ARG A 178 -25.11 48.78 13.06
CA ARG A 178 -25.27 47.32 13.15
C ARG A 178 -24.40 46.63 12.11
N LEU A 179 -23.67 45.61 12.56
CA LEU A 179 -23.27 44.46 11.75
C LEU A 179 -24.30 43.37 12.05
N ASP A 180 -25.11 42.99 11.07
CA ASP A 180 -25.36 41.57 10.87
C ASP A 180 -25.67 41.27 9.41
N GLU A 181 -24.89 40.35 8.89
CA GLU A 181 -24.82 39.92 7.51
C GLU A 181 -25.57 38.59 7.44
N SER A 182 -26.76 38.59 6.84
CA SER A 182 -27.50 37.37 6.54
C SER A 182 -28.45 37.56 5.37
N ALA A 183 -28.01 37.11 4.20
CA ALA A 183 -28.85 36.50 3.19
C ALA A 183 -27.96 35.59 2.30
N PRO A 184 -28.47 34.49 1.71
CA PRO A 184 -29.88 34.15 1.55
C PRO A 184 -30.23 32.70 1.97
N PHE A 185 -31.45 32.43 2.39
CA PHE A 185 -32.17 31.24 1.90
C PHE A 185 -33.67 31.50 1.86
N ALA A 186 -34.21 31.46 0.64
CA ALA A 186 -35.61 31.19 0.41
C ALA A 186 -35.73 29.87 -0.34
N ARG A 187 -36.60 29.00 0.20
CA ARG A 187 -37.30 27.86 -0.43
C ARG A 187 -36.53 26.53 -0.41
N LYS A 188 -36.92 25.63 0.49
CA LYS A 188 -37.99 24.61 0.38
C LYS A 188 -37.42 23.32 -0.20
N ASP A 189 -37.23 22.30 0.63
CA ASP A 189 -38.06 21.08 0.60
C ASP A 189 -37.51 19.98 1.51
N SER A 190 -38.45 19.14 1.97
CA SER A 190 -38.26 17.79 2.52
C SER A 190 -37.77 17.63 3.97
N LEU A 191 -38.76 17.77 4.86
CA LEU A 191 -39.23 16.73 5.77
C LEU A 191 -38.35 15.48 6.00
N ARG A 192 -38.17 15.22 7.30
CA ARG A 192 -38.20 13.91 7.98
C ARG A 192 -37.11 12.88 7.64
N THR A 193 -36.19 12.74 8.58
CA THR A 193 -35.94 11.56 9.45
C THR A 193 -34.84 11.99 10.45
N LEU A 194 -35.08 12.29 11.74
CA LEU A 194 -35.14 11.34 12.87
C LEU A 194 -34.20 10.15 12.63
N THR A 195 -33.06 9.98 13.30
CA THR A 195 -32.84 9.82 14.76
C THR A 195 -31.34 9.98 15.06
N GLU A 196 -30.97 10.74 16.10
CA GLU A 196 -30.41 10.26 17.39
C GLU A 196 -28.96 9.76 17.34
N THR A 197 -28.04 10.56 17.89
CA THR A 197 -27.27 10.30 19.15
C THR A 197 -25.98 9.49 18.86
N THR A 198 -24.80 9.68 19.48
CA THR A 198 -24.47 10.14 20.83
C THR A 198 -22.97 10.52 20.88
N TRP A 199 -22.64 11.74 21.35
CA TRP A 199 -21.59 12.12 22.31
C TRP A 199 -20.11 11.64 22.23
N GLY A 200 -19.20 12.61 22.43
CA GLY A 200 -17.91 12.45 23.13
C GLY A 200 -16.68 12.94 22.35
N SER A 201 -16.41 14.25 22.23
CA SER A 201 -15.69 15.11 23.20
C SER A 201 -14.21 14.78 23.47
N ALA A 202 -13.34 15.66 22.93
CA ALA A 202 -12.18 16.35 23.55
C ALA A 202 -10.97 15.51 24.04
N CYS A 203 -9.70 15.91 23.86
CA CYS A 203 -9.03 17.17 24.25
C CYS A 203 -7.88 17.47 23.26
N HIS A 204 -7.64 18.70 22.81
CA HIS A 204 -6.97 19.81 23.50
C HIS A 204 -5.58 19.44 24.08
N SER A 205 -4.52 19.83 23.37
CA SER A 205 -3.30 20.41 23.96
C SER A 205 -2.41 20.99 22.87
N GLN A 206 -2.55 22.30 22.63
CA GLN A 206 -1.46 23.14 22.18
C GLN A 206 -0.74 23.62 23.45
N GLN A 207 0.57 23.41 23.54
CA GLN A 207 1.41 24.22 24.41
C GLN A 207 2.76 24.47 23.73
N SER A 208 2.91 25.70 23.26
CA SER A 208 4.16 26.35 22.91
C SER A 208 4.93 26.70 24.18
N SER A 209 6.27 26.59 24.18
CA SER A 209 7.21 27.71 24.46
C SER A 209 8.56 27.26 25.04
N ASN A 210 9.61 27.59 24.28
CA ASN A 210 10.96 28.04 24.64
C ASN A 210 12.08 27.08 25.12
N GLN A 211 13.22 27.27 24.43
CA GLN A 211 14.59 26.91 24.75
C GLN A 211 15.02 27.35 26.16
N ILE A 212 15.86 26.55 26.81
CA ILE A 212 17.19 26.92 27.32
C ILE A 212 17.99 25.63 27.60
N ASP A 213 19.26 25.70 27.20
CA ASP A 213 20.34 24.75 27.29
C ASP A 213 20.81 24.52 28.75
N LEU A 214 21.17 23.27 29.09
CA LEU A 214 22.19 22.82 30.07
C LEU A 214 21.87 21.44 30.68
N HIS A 215 22.47 20.41 30.06
CA HIS A 215 23.42 19.49 30.70
C HIS A 215 23.09 18.96 32.12
N LEU A 216 22.56 17.73 32.21
CA LEU A 216 23.07 16.74 33.19
C LEU A 216 22.67 15.31 32.80
N GLU A 217 23.68 14.44 32.83
CA GLU A 217 23.66 13.02 32.52
C GLU A 217 22.54 12.24 33.23
N LYS A 218 21.82 11.41 32.47
CA LYS A 218 21.25 10.17 33.02
C LYS A 218 21.23 9.08 31.95
N GLU A 219 22.34 8.36 31.92
CA GLU A 219 22.46 7.00 31.43
C GLU A 219 21.30 6.13 31.95
N ARG A 220 20.42 5.66 31.04
CA ARG A 220 19.87 4.29 31.01
C ARG A 220 18.78 4.12 29.95
N ILE A 221 19.06 3.11 29.10
CA ILE A 221 18.16 2.39 28.19
C ILE A 221 17.87 3.14 26.89
N ALA A 222 18.71 2.84 25.89
CA ALA A 222 18.44 3.10 24.49
C ALA A 222 17.01 2.65 24.15
N GLU A 223 16.16 3.63 23.81
CA GLU A 223 14.99 3.36 22.99
C GLU A 223 15.48 2.76 21.67
N PRO A 224 15.06 1.53 21.30
CA PRO A 224 15.28 1.06 19.95
C PRO A 224 14.34 1.84 19.04
N ASP A 225 14.98 2.60 18.15
CA ASP A 225 14.40 3.37 17.06
C ASP A 225 13.10 2.77 16.52
N SER A 226 12.10 3.63 16.37
CA SER A 226 10.84 3.36 15.67
C SER A 226 11.02 3.17 14.15
N ALA A 227 12.25 2.90 13.69
CA ALA A 227 12.66 2.92 12.28
C ALA A 227 13.14 1.55 11.74
N THR A 228 13.09 0.49 12.54
CA THR A 228 13.50 -0.87 12.11
C THR A 228 12.36 -1.87 12.22
N LEU A 229 11.23 -1.58 11.56
CA LEU A 229 10.43 -2.69 11.06
C LEU A 229 11.22 -3.28 9.86
N PRO A 230 11.70 -4.54 9.94
CA PRO A 230 12.34 -5.17 8.79
C PRO A 230 11.37 -5.10 7.61
N GLN A 231 11.86 -4.78 6.41
CA GLN A 231 11.02 -4.65 5.22
C GLN A 231 10.35 -5.99 4.90
N ILE A 232 9.16 -6.21 5.46
CA ILE A 232 8.31 -7.36 5.19
C ILE A 232 7.87 -7.24 3.74
N ARG A 233 8.41 -8.01 2.79
CA ARG A 233 7.96 -8.03 1.39
C ARG A 233 7.79 -9.48 0.97
N GLN A 234 6.75 -9.77 0.18
CA GLN A 234 6.52 -11.12 -0.34
C GLN A 234 7.69 -11.58 -1.21
N GLY A 235 8.21 -10.69 -2.07
CA GLY A 235 9.49 -10.91 -2.77
C GLY A 235 9.49 -12.18 -3.64
N GLY A 236 8.33 -12.51 -4.24
CA GLY A 236 8.15 -13.72 -5.05
C GLY A 236 8.01 -15.03 -4.27
N ARG A 237 7.92 -15.00 -2.93
CA ARG A 237 7.62 -16.19 -2.12
C ARG A 237 6.16 -16.60 -2.31
N ASP A 238 5.90 -17.90 -2.17
CA ASP A 238 4.53 -18.40 -2.08
C ASP A 238 3.81 -17.78 -0.87
N LEU A 239 2.49 -17.62 -0.97
CA LEU A 239 1.69 -16.99 0.07
C LEU A 239 1.80 -17.71 1.42
N GLY A 240 1.97 -19.05 1.41
CA GLY A 240 2.21 -19.84 2.60
C GLY A 240 3.57 -19.57 3.24
N GLU A 241 4.64 -19.58 2.44
CA GLU A 241 6.01 -19.29 2.91
C GLU A 241 6.14 -17.85 3.44
N TYR A 242 5.48 -16.91 2.78
CA TYR A 242 5.42 -15.53 3.22
C TYR A 242 4.72 -15.41 4.57
N LEU A 243 3.55 -16.03 4.74
CA LEU A 243 2.83 -16.01 6.01
C LEU A 243 3.66 -16.61 7.16
N SER A 244 4.32 -17.75 6.95
CA SER A 244 5.20 -18.36 7.95
C SER A 244 6.39 -17.47 8.32
N SER A 245 7.00 -16.82 7.33
CA SER A 245 8.11 -15.88 7.56
C SER A 245 7.67 -14.67 8.39
N VAL A 246 6.47 -14.14 8.17
CA VAL A 246 5.96 -13.00 8.94
C VAL A 246 5.52 -13.41 10.35
N GLU A 247 4.98 -14.63 10.51
CA GLU A 247 4.66 -15.20 11.83
C GLU A 247 5.92 -15.37 12.69
N GLU A 248 7.03 -15.83 12.11
CA GLU A 248 8.32 -15.93 12.77
C GLU A 248 8.89 -14.55 13.16
N MET A 249 8.76 -13.54 12.28
CA MET A 249 9.17 -12.17 12.60
C MET A 249 8.31 -11.57 13.72
N ARG A 250 7.00 -11.84 13.74
CA ARG A 250 6.10 -11.40 14.81
C ARG A 250 6.50 -12.01 16.16
N ALA A 251 6.89 -13.28 16.19
CA ALA A 251 7.34 -13.94 17.43
C ALA A 251 8.56 -13.25 18.08
N GLN A 252 9.33 -12.48 17.30
CA GLN A 252 10.50 -11.72 17.77
C GLN A 252 10.14 -10.32 18.26
N LEU A 253 8.90 -9.84 18.07
CA LEU A 253 8.47 -8.51 18.46
C LEU A 253 7.75 -8.52 19.82
N PRO A 254 7.95 -7.48 20.67
CA PRO A 254 7.25 -7.38 21.96
C PRO A 254 5.72 -7.35 21.77
N PRO A 255 4.93 -8.07 22.60
CA PRO A 255 3.46 -8.18 22.48
C PRO A 255 2.66 -6.86 22.51
N ARG A 256 3.33 -5.73 22.78
CA ARG A 256 2.71 -4.41 22.98
C ARG A 256 2.82 -3.47 21.77
N LYS A 257 3.54 -3.85 20.70
CA LYS A 257 3.67 -3.00 19.51
C LYS A 257 2.65 -3.41 18.43
N ARG A 258 1.57 -2.63 18.38
CA ARG A 258 0.66 -2.37 17.24
C ARG A 258 0.54 -3.51 16.23
N GLU A 259 -0.21 -4.54 16.60
CA GLU A 259 -0.59 -5.62 15.67
C GLU A 259 -1.23 -5.08 14.39
N GLY A 260 -1.98 -3.98 14.48
CA GLY A 260 -2.59 -3.31 13.32
C GLY A 260 -1.56 -2.81 12.30
N GLU A 261 -0.41 -2.29 12.72
CA GLU A 261 0.60 -1.74 11.81
C GLU A 261 1.34 -2.86 11.05
N ILE A 262 1.60 -3.98 11.71
CA ILE A 262 2.19 -5.17 11.08
C ILE A 262 1.20 -5.75 10.06
N VAL A 263 -0.06 -5.89 10.45
CA VAL A 263 -1.14 -6.39 9.60
C VAL A 263 -1.34 -5.51 8.37
N GLU A 264 -1.40 -4.18 8.54
CA GLU A 264 -1.52 -3.24 7.44
C GLU A 264 -0.31 -3.30 6.51
N SER A 265 0.90 -3.38 7.07
CA SER A 265 2.12 -3.52 6.28
C SER A 265 2.18 -4.84 5.50
N PHE A 266 1.65 -5.93 6.05
CA PHE A 266 1.58 -7.23 5.39
C PHE A 266 0.68 -7.17 4.16
N VAL A 267 -0.55 -6.69 4.35
CA VAL A 267 -1.58 -6.68 3.31
C VAL A 267 -1.19 -5.73 2.17
N ARG A 268 -0.70 -4.53 2.51
CA ARG A 268 -0.26 -3.52 1.52
C ARG A 268 0.89 -4.01 0.64
N ARG A 269 1.62 -5.04 1.05
CA ARG A 269 2.81 -5.57 0.38
C ARG A 269 2.62 -6.96 -0.24
N LEU A 270 1.39 -7.46 -0.35
CA LEU A 270 1.07 -8.63 -1.15
C LEU A 270 1.27 -8.33 -2.65
N ASP A 271 1.96 -9.19 -3.39
CA ASP A 271 2.33 -8.93 -4.78
C ASP A 271 1.12 -8.99 -5.74
N ASP A 272 0.16 -9.88 -5.49
CA ASP A 272 -1.05 -10.01 -6.30
C ASP A 272 -2.15 -9.03 -5.84
N ALA A 273 -2.56 -8.14 -6.74
CA ALA A 273 -3.59 -7.14 -6.46
C ALA A 273 -4.99 -7.77 -6.24
N GLY A 274 -5.26 -8.92 -6.87
CA GLY A 274 -6.55 -9.62 -6.73
C GLY A 274 -6.73 -10.22 -5.34
N THR A 275 -5.76 -10.99 -4.86
CA THR A 275 -5.71 -11.50 -3.49
C THR A 275 -5.68 -10.37 -2.47
N ARG A 276 -4.89 -9.31 -2.70
CA ARG A 276 -4.86 -8.14 -1.81
C ARG A 276 -6.25 -7.54 -1.60
N GLY A 277 -6.98 -7.25 -2.68
CA GLY A 277 -8.32 -6.67 -2.57
C GLY A 277 -9.33 -7.59 -1.86
N ARG A 278 -9.21 -8.93 -2.02
CA ARG A 278 -10.04 -9.90 -1.28
C ARG A 278 -9.71 -9.93 0.20
N VAL A 279 -8.41 -9.94 0.54
CA VAL A 279 -7.94 -9.93 1.93
C VAL A 279 -8.34 -8.62 2.62
N GLU A 280 -8.10 -7.46 2.00
CA GLU A 280 -8.50 -6.14 2.51
C GLU A 280 -10.01 -6.08 2.77
N GLY A 281 -10.83 -6.44 1.78
CA GLY A 281 -12.29 -6.38 1.91
C GLY A 281 -12.85 -7.32 2.99
N GLU A 282 -12.21 -8.46 3.24
CA GLU A 282 -12.63 -9.39 4.29
C GLU A 282 -12.12 -8.93 5.68
N MET A 283 -10.96 -8.30 5.74
CA MET A 283 -10.44 -7.68 6.96
C MET A 283 -11.25 -6.46 7.39
N ASP A 284 -11.76 -5.67 6.46
CA ASP A 284 -12.67 -4.55 6.78
C ASP A 284 -14.00 -5.01 7.39
N ARG A 285 -14.43 -6.24 7.09
CA ARG A 285 -15.67 -6.83 7.65
C ARG A 285 -15.45 -7.47 9.02
N VAL A 286 -14.37 -8.23 9.17
CA VAL A 286 -14.13 -9.08 10.35
C VAL A 286 -13.25 -8.37 11.40
N GLY A 287 -12.50 -7.35 10.99
CA GLY A 287 -11.63 -6.54 11.84
C GLY A 287 -10.14 -6.76 11.58
N TRP A 288 -9.36 -5.72 11.84
CA TRP A 288 -7.92 -5.65 11.60
C TRP A 288 -7.12 -6.27 12.76
N SER A 289 -7.07 -7.61 12.78
CA SER A 289 -6.23 -8.37 13.73
C SER A 289 -5.38 -9.42 13.01
N TRP A 290 -4.26 -9.81 13.62
CA TRP A 290 -3.38 -10.84 13.05
C TRP A 290 -4.08 -12.20 12.94
N ASP A 291 -4.87 -12.58 13.94
CA ASP A 291 -5.57 -13.87 13.94
C ASP A 291 -6.63 -13.93 12.83
N THR A 292 -7.28 -12.81 12.57
CA THR A 292 -8.21 -12.64 11.44
C THR A 292 -7.46 -12.75 10.11
N LEU A 293 -6.37 -12.00 9.95
CA LEU A 293 -5.52 -12.05 8.75
C LEU A 293 -5.04 -13.47 8.46
N ALA A 294 -4.48 -14.16 9.46
CA ALA A 294 -3.93 -15.50 9.31
C ALA A 294 -5.01 -16.53 8.93
N LYS A 295 -6.25 -16.37 9.43
CA LYS A 295 -7.39 -17.21 9.01
C LYS A 295 -7.80 -16.92 7.56
N ILE A 296 -7.92 -15.66 7.17
CA ILE A 296 -8.31 -15.26 5.81
C ILE A 296 -7.27 -15.74 4.80
N VAL A 297 -5.98 -15.51 5.07
CA VAL A 297 -4.89 -15.92 4.17
C VAL A 297 -4.81 -17.44 4.05
N ARG A 298 -4.99 -18.21 5.14
CA ARG A 298 -5.06 -19.68 5.06
C ARG A 298 -6.21 -20.16 4.19
N ASN A 299 -7.39 -19.56 4.33
CA ASN A 299 -8.53 -19.87 3.47
C ASN A 299 -8.26 -19.54 1.99
N GLU A 300 -7.58 -18.42 1.72
CA GLU A 300 -7.20 -18.03 0.36
C GLU A 300 -6.19 -19.01 -0.25
N ILE A 301 -5.19 -19.46 0.52
CA ILE A 301 -4.24 -20.50 0.09
C ILE A 301 -5.00 -21.79 -0.25
N GLU A 302 -5.93 -22.22 0.60
CA GLU A 302 -6.76 -23.40 0.33
C GLU A 302 -7.61 -23.24 -0.93
N GLN A 303 -8.18 -22.06 -1.17
CA GLN A 303 -8.95 -21.76 -2.39
C GLN A 303 -8.06 -21.79 -3.64
N GLN A 304 -6.86 -21.21 -3.59
CA GLN A 304 -5.89 -21.26 -4.69
C GLN A 304 -5.49 -22.70 -5.01
N HIS A 305 -5.26 -23.53 -3.99
CA HIS A 305 -4.97 -24.95 -4.17
C HIS A 305 -6.14 -25.71 -4.81
N ARG A 306 -7.39 -25.43 -4.41
CA ARG A 306 -8.58 -26.02 -5.04
C ARG A 306 -8.69 -25.63 -6.51
N HIS A 307 -8.52 -24.36 -6.85
CA HIS A 307 -8.55 -23.88 -8.24
C HIS A 307 -7.41 -24.47 -9.08
N ALA A 308 -6.21 -24.64 -8.52
CA ALA A 308 -5.09 -25.28 -9.22
C ALA A 308 -5.36 -26.77 -9.50
N VAL A 309 -6.01 -27.49 -8.58
CA VAL A 309 -6.39 -28.90 -8.76
C VAL A 309 -7.52 -29.05 -9.78
N GLU A 310 -8.49 -28.13 -9.77
CA GLU A 310 -9.59 -28.11 -10.75
C GLU A 310 -9.10 -27.78 -12.16
N LEU A 311 -8.18 -26.82 -12.32
CA LEU A 311 -7.53 -26.53 -13.60
C LEU A 311 -6.73 -27.73 -14.13
N LYS A 312 -6.03 -28.47 -13.25
CA LYS A 312 -5.31 -29.69 -13.62
C LYS A 312 -6.26 -30.84 -14.01
N ARG A 313 -7.44 -30.95 -13.38
CA ARG A 313 -8.47 -31.92 -13.80
C ARG A 313 -9.12 -31.53 -15.13
N ALA A 314 -9.37 -30.24 -15.37
CA ALA A 314 -9.91 -29.75 -16.63
C ALA A 314 -8.92 -29.91 -17.80
N ALA A 315 -7.62 -29.71 -17.56
CA ALA A 315 -6.57 -29.92 -18.56
C ALA A 315 -6.35 -31.41 -18.89
N ASN A 316 -6.42 -32.29 -17.90
CA ASN A 316 -6.25 -33.74 -18.12
C ASN A 316 -7.53 -34.43 -18.64
N GLY A 317 -8.71 -33.80 -18.52
CA GLY A 317 -9.96 -34.29 -19.11
C GLY A 317 -10.13 -33.98 -20.61
N GLY A 318 -9.26 -33.15 -21.20
CA GLY A 318 -9.41 -32.65 -22.58
C GLY A 318 -8.66 -33.42 -23.67
N VAL A 319 -7.90 -34.48 -23.34
CA VAL A 319 -7.01 -35.17 -24.30
C VAL A 319 -7.59 -36.48 -24.86
N GLU A 320 -8.59 -37.10 -24.23
CA GLU A 320 -9.27 -38.27 -24.82
C GLU A 320 -10.51 -37.95 -25.68
N GLU A 321 -11.06 -36.73 -25.60
CA GLU A 321 -12.30 -36.36 -26.31
C GLU A 321 -12.09 -35.49 -27.57
N ARG A 322 -10.90 -35.55 -28.20
CA ARG A 322 -10.61 -34.78 -29.44
C ARG A 322 -10.04 -35.57 -30.62
N VAL A 323 -10.00 -36.91 -30.55
CA VAL A 323 -9.64 -37.75 -31.72
C VAL A 323 -10.86 -38.13 -32.58
N GLN A 324 -12.09 -37.73 -32.24
CA GLN A 324 -13.28 -37.98 -33.07
C GLN A 324 -14.09 -36.71 -33.37
N ALA A 325 -13.47 -35.73 -34.02
CA ALA A 325 -14.23 -34.60 -34.57
C ALA A 325 -13.59 -33.99 -35.83
N ILE A 326 -13.11 -34.83 -36.75
CA ILE A 326 -12.95 -34.43 -38.15
C ILE A 326 -13.42 -35.59 -39.02
N GLN A 327 -14.71 -35.61 -39.35
CA GLN A 327 -15.23 -36.05 -40.65
C GLN A 327 -16.76 -35.92 -40.68
N THR A 328 -17.25 -34.96 -41.48
CA THR A 328 -18.46 -35.12 -42.30
C THR A 328 -18.14 -34.47 -43.66
N PRO A 329 -18.81 -34.83 -44.79
CA PRO A 329 -20.13 -35.47 -44.85
C PRO A 329 -20.26 -36.64 -45.87
N GLY A 330 -21.13 -37.59 -45.57
CA GLY A 330 -21.53 -38.63 -46.54
C GLY A 330 -22.33 -39.78 -45.94
N GLU A 331 -23.63 -39.58 -45.82
CA GLU A 331 -24.68 -40.57 -46.13
C GLU A 331 -24.97 -41.79 -45.22
N VAL A 332 -26.28 -41.90 -44.95
CA VAL A 332 -27.13 -43.05 -44.58
C VAL A 332 -27.05 -43.63 -43.16
N HIS A 333 -28.12 -43.34 -42.42
CA HIS A 333 -28.58 -44.03 -41.22
C HIS A 333 -28.67 -45.56 -41.38
N MET A 334 -28.10 -46.29 -40.42
CA MET A 334 -28.67 -47.57 -39.96
C MET A 334 -28.43 -47.74 -38.46
N SER A 335 -29.52 -47.65 -37.70
CA SER A 335 -29.60 -47.97 -36.28
C SER A 335 -29.45 -49.48 -36.05
N ARG A 336 -28.50 -49.90 -35.21
CA ARG A 336 -28.37 -51.29 -34.72
C ARG A 336 -28.54 -51.38 -33.20
N PRO A 337 -29.16 -52.46 -32.69
CA PRO A 337 -29.65 -52.54 -31.32
C PRO A 337 -28.55 -52.89 -30.30
N ARG A 338 -28.69 -52.32 -29.09
CA ARG A 338 -27.80 -52.51 -27.94
C ARG A 338 -27.77 -53.97 -27.45
N LYS A 339 -26.58 -54.56 -27.35
CA LYS A 339 -26.35 -55.89 -26.73
C LYS A 339 -26.14 -55.75 -25.22
N LYS A 340 -26.85 -56.58 -24.46
CA LYS A 340 -26.85 -56.68 -23.00
C LYS A 340 -25.49 -57.17 -22.47
N GLN A 341 -25.01 -56.52 -21.41
CA GLN A 341 -23.81 -56.83 -20.64
C GLN A 341 -23.99 -58.16 -19.89
N ARG A 342 -23.11 -59.14 -20.14
CA ARG A 342 -23.05 -60.40 -19.38
C ARG A 342 -22.15 -60.20 -18.14
N ARG A 343 -22.58 -60.74 -17.01
CA ARG A 343 -21.86 -60.68 -15.72
C ARG A 343 -20.60 -61.56 -15.78
N PHE A 344 -19.50 -61.05 -15.24
CA PHE A 344 -18.23 -61.76 -15.05
C PHE A 344 -18.37 -62.78 -13.90
N ILE A 345 -17.88 -64.00 -14.11
CA ILE A 345 -17.66 -65.00 -13.05
C ILE A 345 -16.15 -65.08 -12.84
N PRO A 346 -15.61 -64.92 -11.62
CA PRO A 346 -14.19 -65.10 -11.35
C PRO A 346 -13.83 -66.58 -11.45
N ILE A 347 -12.86 -66.91 -12.29
CA ILE A 347 -12.26 -68.25 -12.35
C ILE A 347 -11.18 -68.30 -11.26
N VAL A 348 -11.44 -69.09 -10.22
CA VAL A 348 -10.45 -69.47 -9.20
C VAL A 348 -9.59 -70.60 -9.80
N PRO A 349 -8.25 -70.50 -9.83
CA PRO A 349 -7.39 -71.62 -10.20
C PRO A 349 -7.55 -72.75 -9.18
N ALA A 350 -7.86 -73.95 -9.66
CA ALA A 350 -7.89 -75.14 -8.84
C ALA A 350 -6.46 -75.54 -8.49
N ASP A 351 -6.24 -75.82 -7.22
CA ASP A 351 -5.04 -76.45 -6.67
C ASP A 351 -4.76 -77.76 -7.42
N GLU A 352 -3.57 -77.88 -8.02
CA GLU A 352 -2.99 -79.16 -8.41
C GLU A 352 -2.00 -79.58 -7.33
N ASP A 353 -2.54 -79.95 -6.17
CA ASP A 353 -1.90 -80.87 -5.23
C ASP A 353 -2.80 -82.12 -5.14
N ASP A 354 -2.16 -83.28 -5.09
CA ASP A 354 -2.71 -84.64 -5.00
C ASP A 354 -3.14 -85.34 -6.29
N LEU A 355 -2.15 -85.96 -6.96
CA LEU A 355 -2.27 -87.37 -7.36
C LEU A 355 -0.87 -88.02 -7.33
N ILE A 356 -0.83 -89.11 -6.56
CA ILE A 356 0.28 -89.90 -6.06
C ILE A 356 0.63 -91.04 -7.03
N GLU A 357 1.91 -91.39 -7.20
CA GLU A 357 2.45 -92.76 -7.06
C GLU A 357 3.99 -92.79 -7.09
#